data_AF-A0A959AN92-F1
#
_entry.id   AF-A0A959AN92-F1
#
_cell.length_a   1.000
_cell.length_b   1.000
_cell.length_c   1.000
_cell.angle_alpha   90.00
_cell.angle_beta   90.00
_cell.angle_gamma   90.00
#
_symmetry.space_group_name_H-M   'P 1'
#
loop_
_entity.id
_entity.type
_entity.pdbx_description
1 polymer ?
#
loop_
_entity_poly.entity_id
_entity_poly.type
_entity_poly.pdbx_seq_one_letter_code
_entity_poly.pdbx_strand_id
1 'polypeptide(L)'
;DSISYTLSIIPDLYPTIKAEKFVDSTDRKLLFFVGDASDDYGLLSLSFNYRVRPSEGEEGELHSVKMPKPDGKEIRYDYTFNMADLELKPGDQVTYYFEVFDNDGVNGSKSAKTNPFLFAMPTVEEFEAMADQNSEQIKKNLSDAMEESRKIQEEMKKMREKLLQERDLDWQSKKDLEKMLDRQKELQKQIDQAKQDFQENLQNQ
;
A
#
# COMPACT_ATOMS: atom_id res chain seq x y z
N ASP A 1 38.20 -21.24 -56.79
CA ASP A 1 37.27 -21.40 -55.66
C ASP A 1 36.94 -20.07 -55.03
N SER A 2 35.67 -19.71 -55.06
CA SER A 2 35.14 -18.52 -54.39
C SER A 2 34.26 -18.99 -53.24
N ILE A 3 34.62 -18.60 -52.02
CA ILE A 3 33.84 -18.90 -50.82
C ILE A 3 32.64 -17.94 -50.79
N SER A 4 31.43 -18.47 -50.87
CA SER A 4 30.20 -17.71 -50.69
C SER A 4 29.85 -17.65 -49.20
N TYR A 5 29.83 -16.44 -48.64
CA TYR A 5 29.33 -16.18 -47.30
C TYR A 5 27.86 -15.73 -47.38
N THR A 6 26.98 -16.44 -46.69
CA THR A 6 25.59 -16.02 -46.50
C THR A 6 25.52 -15.28 -45.17
N LEU A 7 25.33 -13.97 -45.20
CA LEU A 7 25.12 -13.16 -44.00
C LEU A 7 23.62 -13.16 -43.68
N SER A 8 23.23 -13.80 -42.57
CA SER A 8 21.88 -13.74 -42.04
C SER A 8 21.82 -12.65 -40.96
N ILE A 9 20.97 -11.65 -41.18
CA ILE A 9 20.74 -10.58 -40.21
C ILE A 9 19.64 -11.05 -39.24
N ILE A 10 19.95 -11.08 -37.95
CA ILE A 10 18.97 -11.31 -36.88
C ILE A 10 18.60 -9.94 -36.32
N PRO A 11 17.31 -9.54 -36.31
CA PRO A 11 16.88 -8.29 -35.72
C PRO A 11 17.16 -8.27 -34.22
N ASP A 12 17.62 -7.12 -33.74
CA ASP A 12 17.86 -6.87 -32.32
C ASP A 12 16.53 -6.77 -31.54
N LEU A 13 16.51 -7.28 -30.31
CA LEU A 13 15.31 -7.32 -29.48
C LEU A 13 15.06 -5.96 -28.81
N TYR A 14 13.93 -5.85 -28.11
CA TYR A 14 13.65 -4.69 -27.25
C TYR A 14 14.03 -5.05 -25.81
N PRO A 15 14.46 -4.07 -25.00
CA PRO A 15 14.68 -4.31 -23.59
C PRO A 15 13.38 -4.75 -22.90
N THR A 16 13.49 -5.39 -21.76
CA THR A 16 12.37 -5.80 -20.91
C THR A 16 12.45 -5.09 -19.57
N ILE A 17 11.30 -4.74 -18.99
CA ILE A 17 11.23 -4.07 -17.69
C ILE A 17 9.97 -4.49 -16.94
N LYS A 18 10.10 -4.69 -15.63
CA LYS A 18 9.01 -5.01 -14.69
C LYS A 18 9.16 -4.19 -13.43
N ALA A 19 8.03 -3.82 -12.84
CA ALA A 19 7.97 -3.17 -11.54
C ALA A 19 6.78 -3.72 -10.73
N GLU A 20 7.03 -4.03 -9.47
CA GLU A 20 6.03 -4.36 -8.47
C GLU A 20 5.87 -3.17 -7.52
N LYS A 21 4.61 -2.81 -7.21
CA LYS A 21 4.26 -1.70 -6.33
C LYS A 21 3.84 -2.23 -4.95
N PHE A 22 4.43 -1.65 -3.91
CA PHE A 22 4.07 -1.87 -2.52
C PHE A 22 3.58 -0.56 -1.92
N VAL A 23 2.50 -0.62 -1.15
CA VAL A 23 1.87 0.55 -0.51
C VAL A 23 1.82 0.28 0.98
N ASP A 24 2.24 1.24 1.79
CA ASP A 24 2.05 1.18 3.24
C ASP A 24 0.58 1.47 3.56
N SER A 25 -0.04 0.66 4.42
CA SER A 25 -1.41 0.87 4.87
C SER A 25 -1.57 2.17 5.66
N THR A 26 -0.51 2.61 6.34
CA THR A 26 -0.47 3.78 7.22
C THR A 26 -0.24 5.06 6.44
N ASP A 27 0.59 5.02 5.39
CA ASP A 27 0.83 6.14 4.50
C ASP A 27 0.64 5.75 3.03
N ARG A 28 -0.57 6.02 2.52
CA ARG A 28 -0.94 5.73 1.14
C ARG A 28 -0.27 6.65 0.11
N LYS A 29 0.36 7.74 0.56
CA LYS A 29 1.08 8.70 -0.31
C LYS A 29 2.52 8.26 -0.55
N LEU A 30 3.07 7.37 0.27
CA LEU A 30 4.41 6.82 0.11
C LEU A 30 4.37 5.48 -0.63
N LEU A 31 4.88 5.46 -1.86
CA LEU A 31 4.86 4.28 -2.72
C LEU A 31 6.26 3.69 -2.88
N PHE A 32 6.39 2.39 -2.69
CA PHE A 32 7.64 1.67 -2.88
C PHE A 32 7.56 0.77 -4.12
N PHE A 33 8.63 0.74 -4.89
CA PHE A 33 8.74 -0.08 -6.08
C PHE A 33 9.99 -0.94 -6.02
N VAL A 34 9.87 -2.18 -6.49
CA VAL A 34 11.00 -3.06 -6.78
C VAL A 34 10.79 -3.62 -8.16
N GLY A 35 11.85 -3.64 -8.97
CA GLY A 35 11.76 -4.06 -10.36
C GLY A 35 13.05 -4.65 -10.91
N ASP A 36 12.92 -5.25 -12.08
CA ASP A 36 14.00 -5.78 -12.89
C ASP A 36 13.90 -5.27 -14.32
N ALA A 37 15.04 -5.01 -14.95
CA ALA A 37 15.12 -4.69 -16.36
C ALA A 37 16.28 -5.46 -17.00
N SER A 38 16.12 -5.92 -18.23
CA SER A 38 17.15 -6.66 -18.95
C SER A 38 17.14 -6.44 -20.46
N ASP A 39 18.30 -6.57 -21.08
CA ASP A 39 18.55 -6.43 -22.51
C ASP A 39 19.75 -7.29 -22.95
N ASP A 40 19.76 -7.75 -24.20
CA ASP A 40 20.80 -8.62 -24.73
C ASP A 40 22.11 -7.90 -25.09
N TYR A 41 22.06 -6.60 -25.38
CA TYR A 41 23.24 -5.76 -25.68
C TYR A 41 23.64 -4.85 -24.53
N GLY A 42 22.71 -4.56 -23.62
CA GLY A 42 22.96 -3.82 -22.40
C GLY A 42 22.07 -2.60 -22.26
N LEU A 43 21.88 -2.16 -21.03
CA LEU A 43 20.99 -1.06 -20.70
C LEU A 43 21.76 0.27 -20.63
N LEU A 44 21.21 1.30 -21.25
CA LEU A 44 21.78 2.65 -21.29
C LEU A 44 21.32 3.51 -20.13
N SER A 45 20.01 3.51 -19.86
CA SER A 45 19.40 4.36 -18.84
C SER A 45 18.10 3.80 -18.33
N LEU A 46 17.82 4.04 -17.05
CA LEU A 46 16.54 3.79 -16.39
C LEU A 46 16.01 5.11 -15.85
N SER A 47 14.71 5.36 -16.04
CA SER A 47 14.04 6.55 -15.52
C SER A 47 12.66 6.22 -14.97
N PHE A 48 12.28 6.94 -13.92
CA PHE A 48 10.92 7.00 -13.43
C PHE A 48 10.24 8.23 -14.04
N ASN A 49 9.11 8.02 -14.69
CA ASN A 49 8.36 9.06 -15.38
C ASN A 49 6.98 9.24 -14.74
N TYR A 50 6.56 10.47 -14.49
CA TYR A 50 5.23 10.75 -13.98
C TYR A 50 4.64 12.03 -14.58
N ARG A 51 3.32 12.14 -14.53
CA ARG A 51 2.57 13.34 -14.91
C ARG A 51 1.36 13.50 -14.00
N VAL A 52 1.05 14.74 -13.68
CA VAL A 52 -0.11 15.10 -12.90
C VAL A 52 -1.19 15.63 -13.84
N ARG A 53 -2.40 15.10 -13.70
CA ARG A 53 -3.60 15.58 -14.35
C ARG A 53 -4.50 16.20 -13.28
N PRO A 54 -4.69 17.53 -13.29
CA PRO A 54 -5.65 18.17 -12.40
C PRO A 54 -7.07 17.63 -12.62
N SER A 55 -7.89 17.63 -11.58
CA SER A 55 -9.31 17.27 -11.68
C SER A 55 -10.06 18.13 -12.72
N GLU A 56 -9.80 19.42 -12.71
CA GLU A 56 -10.27 20.40 -13.69
C GLU A 56 -9.08 20.96 -14.48
N GLY A 57 -8.72 20.29 -15.58
CA GLY A 57 -7.65 20.77 -16.44
C GLY A 57 -7.18 19.75 -17.47
N GLU A 58 -6.20 20.19 -18.26
CA GLU A 58 -5.47 19.32 -19.18
C GLU A 58 -4.33 18.60 -18.47
N GLU A 59 -3.87 17.51 -19.08
CA GLU A 59 -2.76 16.72 -18.57
C GLU A 59 -1.47 17.57 -18.51
N GLY A 60 -0.79 17.55 -17.36
CA GLY A 60 0.43 18.32 -17.14
C GLY A 60 1.64 17.77 -17.87
N GLU A 61 2.77 18.45 -17.68
CA GLU A 61 4.06 18.06 -18.28
C GLU A 61 4.54 16.69 -17.76
N LEU A 62 5.30 15.99 -18.61
CA LEU A 62 5.96 14.76 -18.22
C LEU A 62 7.24 15.08 -17.44
N HIS A 63 7.27 14.67 -16.18
CA HIS A 63 8.46 14.73 -15.36
C HIS A 63 9.22 13.41 -15.43
N SER A 64 10.53 13.49 -15.67
CA SER A 64 11.42 12.33 -15.80
C SER A 64 12.54 12.40 -14.76
N VAL A 65 12.53 11.46 -13.83
CA VAL A 65 13.56 11.30 -12.79
C VAL A 65 14.52 10.21 -13.24
N LYS A 66 15.79 10.58 -13.45
CA LYS A 66 16.85 9.62 -13.81
C LYS A 66 17.19 8.76 -12.60
N MET A 67 17.17 7.45 -12.78
CA MET A 67 17.59 6.49 -11.77
C MET A 67 19.09 6.17 -11.89
N PRO A 68 19.71 5.51 -10.90
CA PRO A 68 21.07 5.02 -11.03
C PRO A 68 21.27 4.26 -12.34
N LYS A 69 22.38 4.55 -13.03
CA LYS A 69 22.64 3.99 -14.35
C LYS A 69 22.71 2.45 -14.25
N PRO A 70 21.97 1.72 -15.09
CA PRO A 70 22.12 0.28 -15.22
C PRO A 70 23.58 -0.10 -15.55
N ASP A 71 24.13 -1.08 -14.86
CA ASP A 71 25.43 -1.65 -15.17
C ASP A 71 25.26 -3.04 -15.78
N GLY A 72 25.56 -3.16 -17.07
CA GLY A 72 25.47 -4.41 -17.81
C GLY A 72 24.12 -4.69 -18.47
N LYS A 73 23.80 -5.99 -18.58
CA LYS A 73 22.66 -6.54 -19.34
C LYS A 73 21.39 -6.70 -18.52
N GLU A 74 21.51 -6.67 -17.20
CA GLU A 74 20.39 -6.85 -16.28
C GLU A 74 20.62 -5.98 -15.06
N ILE A 75 19.56 -5.34 -14.56
CA ILE A 75 19.57 -4.58 -13.32
C ILE A 75 18.33 -4.91 -12.49
N ARG A 76 18.54 -5.05 -11.18
CA ARG A 76 17.47 -4.93 -10.19
C ARG A 76 17.49 -3.53 -9.60
N TYR A 77 16.33 -2.90 -9.51
CA TYR A 77 16.19 -1.55 -9.00
C TYR A 77 15.07 -1.46 -7.97
N ASP A 78 15.17 -0.46 -7.12
CA ASP A 78 14.13 -0.03 -6.21
C ASP A 78 13.93 1.48 -6.33
N TYR A 79 12.73 1.95 -6.01
CA TYR A 79 12.40 3.36 -6.05
C TYR A 79 11.31 3.69 -5.03
N THR A 80 11.44 4.84 -4.36
CA THR A 80 10.41 5.38 -3.47
C THR A 80 9.84 6.64 -4.09
N PHE A 81 8.52 6.70 -4.22
CA PHE A 81 7.82 7.86 -4.73
C PHE A 81 6.89 8.42 -3.67
N ASN A 82 7.18 9.63 -3.21
CA ASN A 82 6.38 10.33 -2.23
C ASN A 82 5.40 11.29 -2.93
N MET A 83 4.12 10.93 -2.94
CA MET A 83 3.05 11.75 -3.52
C MET A 83 2.81 13.04 -2.74
N ALA A 84 3.24 13.12 -1.47
CA ALA A 84 3.12 14.35 -0.69
C ALA A 84 3.94 15.51 -1.28
N ASP A 85 5.02 15.20 -2.01
CA ASP A 85 5.90 16.19 -2.63
C ASP A 85 5.25 16.88 -3.84
N LEU A 86 4.13 16.34 -4.34
CA LEU A 86 3.44 16.83 -5.54
C LEU A 86 2.32 17.85 -5.24
N GLU A 87 2.04 18.14 -3.97
CA GLU A 87 1.00 19.09 -3.54
C GLU A 87 -0.37 18.89 -4.23
N LEU A 88 -0.75 17.62 -4.43
CA LEU A 88 -1.98 17.23 -5.16
C LEU A 88 -3.25 17.80 -4.53
N LYS A 89 -4.17 18.27 -5.38
CA LYS A 89 -5.51 18.69 -4.96
C LYS A 89 -6.50 17.52 -5.00
N PRO A 90 -7.62 17.61 -4.26
CA PRO A 90 -8.68 16.61 -4.35
C PRO A 90 -9.14 16.38 -5.80
N GLY A 91 -9.23 15.11 -6.19
CA GLY A 91 -9.58 14.69 -7.55
C GLY A 91 -8.43 14.66 -8.57
N ASP A 92 -7.24 15.15 -8.22
CA ASP A 92 -6.08 15.07 -9.12
C ASP A 92 -5.64 13.62 -9.34
N GLN A 93 -5.11 13.35 -10.53
CA GLN A 93 -4.62 12.04 -10.92
C GLN A 93 -3.15 12.08 -11.27
N VAL A 94 -2.40 11.07 -10.86
CA VAL A 94 -0.99 10.91 -11.21
C VAL A 94 -0.82 9.60 -11.97
N THR A 95 -0.35 9.72 -13.22
CA THR A 95 0.03 8.56 -14.03
C THR A 95 1.54 8.46 -14.03
N TYR A 96 2.08 7.27 -13.73
CA TYR A 96 3.52 7.06 -13.66
C TYR A 96 3.95 5.68 -14.15
N TYR A 97 5.18 5.58 -14.63
CA TYR A 97 5.77 4.35 -15.18
C TYR A 97 7.29 4.39 -15.14
N PHE A 98 7.93 3.24 -15.21
CA PHE A 98 9.37 3.13 -15.42
C PHE A 98 9.67 2.92 -16.90
N GLU A 99 10.76 3.51 -17.37
CA GLU A 99 11.24 3.39 -18.74
C GLU A 99 12.73 3.08 -18.75
N VAL A 100 13.10 2.13 -19.60
CA VAL A 100 14.50 1.76 -19.82
C VAL A 100 14.84 1.88 -21.29
N PHE A 101 16.07 2.27 -21.58
CA PHE A 101 16.63 2.34 -22.94
C PHE A 101 17.79 1.36 -23.08
N ASP A 102 17.89 0.70 -24.22
CA ASP A 102 19.06 -0.10 -24.59
C ASP A 102 20.25 0.78 -25.02
N ASN A 103 21.41 0.15 -25.15
CA ASN A 103 22.66 0.80 -25.55
C ASN A 103 22.93 0.72 -27.07
N ASP A 104 21.92 0.51 -27.92
CA ASP A 104 22.13 0.46 -29.38
C ASP A 104 22.36 1.88 -29.96
N GLY A 105 23.63 2.25 -30.06
CA GLY A 105 24.06 3.50 -30.68
C GLY A 105 24.07 3.51 -32.22
N VAL A 106 23.85 2.37 -32.89
CA VAL A 106 23.96 2.25 -34.35
C VAL A 106 22.62 2.45 -35.03
N ASN A 107 21.53 1.84 -34.51
CA ASN A 107 20.18 2.01 -35.06
C ASN A 107 19.30 2.99 -34.26
N GLY A 108 19.82 3.51 -33.15
CA GLY A 108 19.10 4.36 -32.21
C GLY A 108 18.50 3.53 -31.07
N SER A 109 18.69 4.00 -29.83
CA SER A 109 18.30 3.25 -28.64
C SER A 109 16.80 2.95 -28.63
N LYS A 110 16.43 1.68 -28.43
CA LYS A 110 15.03 1.32 -28.22
C LYS A 110 14.69 1.43 -26.74
N SER A 111 13.40 1.58 -26.47
CA SER A 111 12.87 1.77 -25.13
C SER A 111 11.81 0.73 -24.79
N ALA A 112 11.72 0.36 -23.51
CA ALA A 112 10.61 -0.37 -22.96
C ALA A 112 10.06 0.30 -21.71
N LYS A 113 8.75 0.16 -21.48
CA LYS A 113 8.02 0.79 -20.37
C LYS A 113 7.28 -0.25 -19.57
N THR A 114 7.14 -0.02 -18.28
CA THR A 114 6.16 -0.74 -17.47
C THR A 114 4.74 -0.33 -17.89
N ASN A 115 3.76 -1.15 -17.54
CA ASN A 115 2.37 -0.68 -17.56
C ASN A 115 2.25 0.59 -16.70
N PRO A 116 1.48 1.60 -17.14
CA PRO A 116 1.27 2.80 -16.36
C PRO A 116 0.49 2.45 -15.10
N PHE A 117 0.97 2.96 -13.98
CA PHE A 117 0.24 2.96 -12.73
C PHE A 117 -0.55 4.27 -12.61
N LEU A 118 -1.68 4.20 -11.92
CA LEU A 118 -2.55 5.35 -11.65
C LEU A 118 -2.69 5.51 -10.13
N PHE A 119 -2.53 6.75 -9.67
CA PHE A 119 -2.95 7.20 -8.35
C PHE A 119 -4.00 8.28 -8.54
N ALA A 120 -5.14 8.17 -7.85
CA ALA A 120 -6.18 9.18 -7.85
C ALA A 120 -6.33 9.71 -6.42
N MET A 121 -6.17 11.02 -6.27
CA MET A 121 -6.44 11.68 -5.01
C MET A 121 -7.96 11.70 -4.79
N PRO A 122 -8.47 11.23 -3.64
CA PRO A 122 -9.89 11.27 -3.35
C PRO A 122 -10.46 12.68 -3.51
N THR A 123 -11.68 12.79 -4.01
CA THR A 123 -12.41 14.06 -4.03
C THR A 123 -12.82 14.47 -2.61
N VAL A 124 -13.27 15.72 -2.45
CA VAL A 124 -13.78 16.20 -1.15
C VAL A 124 -14.98 15.35 -0.69
N GLU A 125 -15.91 15.06 -1.61
CA GLU A 125 -17.09 14.23 -1.31
C GLU A 125 -16.69 12.80 -0.92
N GLU A 126 -15.71 12.20 -1.62
CA GLU A 126 -15.19 10.88 -1.25
C GLU A 126 -14.47 10.91 0.09
N PHE A 127 -13.76 11.99 0.39
CA PHE A 127 -13.09 12.18 1.69
C PHE A 127 -14.10 12.26 2.83
N GLU A 128 -15.15 13.06 2.67
CA GLU A 128 -16.26 13.15 3.63
C GLU A 128 -16.96 11.79 3.80
N ALA A 129 -17.26 11.09 2.70
CA ALA A 129 -17.88 9.77 2.75
C ALA A 129 -16.99 8.73 3.48
N MET A 130 -15.67 8.76 3.25
CA MET A 130 -14.72 7.92 3.98
C MET A 130 -14.66 8.28 5.47
N ALA A 131 -14.66 9.56 5.82
CA ALA A 131 -14.66 10.03 7.20
C ALA A 131 -15.94 9.61 7.94
N ASP A 132 -17.10 9.72 7.28
CA ASP A 132 -18.39 9.29 7.80
C ASP A 132 -18.43 7.77 7.98
N GLN A 133 -17.97 7.00 6.99
CA GLN A 133 -17.88 5.55 7.09
C GLN A 133 -16.96 5.12 8.25
N ASN A 134 -15.82 5.80 8.43
CA ASN A 134 -14.91 5.53 9.53
C ASN A 134 -15.56 5.86 10.89
N SER A 135 -16.25 7.00 10.98
CA SER A 135 -17.00 7.41 12.17
C SER A 135 -18.09 6.39 12.55
N GLU A 136 -18.86 5.90 11.58
CA GLU A 136 -19.86 4.87 11.80
C GLU A 136 -19.24 3.54 12.24
N GLN A 137 -18.10 3.14 11.66
CA GLN A 137 -17.39 1.94 12.06
C GLN A 137 -16.86 2.05 13.51
N ILE A 138 -16.32 3.20 13.90
CA ILE A 138 -15.87 3.48 15.27
C ILE A 138 -17.06 3.42 16.24
N LYS A 139 -18.19 4.06 15.91
CA LYS A 139 -19.42 4.00 16.72
C LYS A 139 -19.90 2.57 16.92
N LYS A 140 -19.90 1.76 15.85
CA LYS A 140 -20.29 0.36 15.90
C LYS A 140 -19.35 -0.43 16.82
N ASN A 141 -18.03 -0.30 16.64
CA ASN A 141 -17.04 -0.98 17.48
C ASN A 141 -17.21 -0.61 18.96
N LEU A 142 -17.47 0.66 19.27
CA LEU A 142 -17.71 1.12 20.64
C LEU A 142 -19.03 0.59 21.22
N SER A 143 -20.08 0.50 20.39
CA SER A 143 -21.35 -0.10 20.79
C SER A 143 -21.20 -1.58 21.11
N ASP A 144 -20.51 -2.33 20.26
CA ASP A 144 -20.23 -3.76 20.46
C ASP A 144 -19.38 -3.98 21.73
N ALA A 145 -18.36 -3.16 21.95
CA ALA A 145 -17.55 -3.16 23.18
C ALA A 145 -18.40 -2.85 24.43
N MET A 146 -19.36 -1.91 24.34
CA MET A 146 -20.26 -1.58 25.44
C MET A 146 -21.21 -2.74 25.77
N GLU A 147 -21.72 -3.43 24.75
CA GLU A 147 -22.55 -4.63 24.94
C GLU A 147 -21.76 -5.76 25.60
N GLU A 148 -20.53 -6.02 25.13
CA GLU A 148 -19.64 -7.03 25.70
C GLU A 148 -19.27 -6.72 27.14
N SER A 149 -19.01 -5.44 27.46
CA SER A 149 -18.77 -4.98 28.83
C SER A 149 -19.95 -5.30 29.75
N ARG A 150 -21.19 -5.05 29.31
CA ARG A 150 -22.40 -5.40 30.09
C ARG A 150 -22.52 -6.91 30.30
N LYS A 151 -22.19 -7.73 29.29
CA LYS A 151 -22.19 -9.21 29.42
C LYS A 151 -21.16 -9.66 30.47
N ILE A 152 -19.94 -9.14 30.41
CA ILE A 152 -18.89 -9.45 31.40
C ILE A 152 -19.34 -9.03 32.81
N GLN A 153 -19.96 -7.86 32.98
CA GLN A 153 -20.48 -7.42 34.29
C GLN A 153 -21.54 -8.37 34.86
N GLU A 154 -22.47 -8.83 34.03
CA GLU A 154 -23.51 -9.77 34.44
C GLU A 154 -22.93 -11.15 34.76
N GLU A 155 -21.99 -11.64 33.96
CA GLU A 155 -21.25 -12.88 34.21
C GLU A 155 -20.45 -12.83 35.51
N MET A 156 -19.77 -11.71 35.79
CA MET A 156 -19.06 -11.45 37.04
C MET A 156 -19.99 -11.48 38.26
N LYS A 157 -21.19 -10.91 38.13
CA LYS A 157 -22.21 -10.95 39.20
C LYS A 157 -22.65 -12.39 39.49
N LYS A 158 -22.96 -13.16 38.45
CA LYS A 158 -23.34 -14.59 38.59
C LYS A 158 -22.21 -15.42 39.18
N MET A 159 -20.97 -15.18 38.76
CA MET A 159 -19.80 -15.85 39.32
C MET A 159 -19.62 -15.53 40.80
N ARG A 160 -19.77 -14.26 41.20
CA ARG A 160 -19.73 -13.86 42.61
C ARG A 160 -20.81 -14.58 43.43
N GLU A 161 -22.04 -14.66 42.92
CA GLU A 161 -23.14 -15.37 43.61
C GLU A 161 -22.83 -16.87 43.75
N LYS A 162 -22.33 -17.51 42.68
CA LYS A 162 -21.91 -18.93 42.69
C LYS A 162 -20.81 -19.19 43.74
N LEU A 163 -19.77 -18.35 43.77
CA LEU A 163 -18.67 -18.45 44.73
C LEU A 163 -19.07 -18.19 46.19
N LEU A 164 -20.17 -17.46 46.43
CA LEU A 164 -20.73 -17.30 47.78
C LEU A 164 -21.51 -18.54 48.24
N GLN A 165 -22.03 -19.35 47.31
CA GLN A 165 -22.77 -20.58 47.60
C GLN A 165 -21.85 -21.80 47.70
N GLU A 166 -20.78 -21.84 46.89
CA GLU A 166 -19.79 -22.91 46.89
C GLU A 166 -18.69 -22.65 47.93
N ARG A 167 -18.38 -23.64 48.78
CA ARG A 167 -17.31 -23.51 49.80
C ARG A 167 -15.90 -23.54 49.22
N ASP A 168 -15.71 -24.14 48.04
CA ASP A 168 -14.40 -24.35 47.41
C ASP A 168 -14.46 -24.04 45.91
N LEU A 169 -13.38 -23.45 45.38
CA LEU A 169 -13.20 -23.15 43.96
C LEU A 169 -12.94 -24.44 43.16
N ASP A 170 -13.97 -24.96 42.49
CA ASP A 170 -13.82 -26.08 41.57
C ASP A 170 -13.04 -25.70 40.29
N TRP A 171 -12.58 -26.71 39.55
CA TRP A 171 -11.81 -26.51 38.31
C TRP A 171 -12.62 -25.77 37.24
N GLN A 172 -13.94 -26.01 37.18
CA GLN A 172 -14.82 -25.37 36.20
C GLN A 172 -14.88 -23.86 36.43
N SER A 173 -15.04 -23.42 37.69
CA SER A 173 -15.10 -22.01 38.07
C SER A 173 -13.78 -21.29 37.82
N LYS A 174 -12.64 -21.97 38.02
CA LYS A 174 -11.33 -21.41 37.62
C LYS A 174 -11.26 -21.15 36.12
N LYS A 175 -11.70 -22.11 35.30
CA LYS A 175 -11.69 -21.99 33.84
C LYS A 175 -12.63 -20.89 33.33
N ASP A 176 -13.80 -20.76 33.96
CA ASP A 176 -14.76 -19.71 33.60
C ASP A 176 -14.20 -18.32 33.96
N LEU A 177 -13.53 -18.18 35.10
CA LEU A 177 -12.87 -16.94 35.53
C LEU A 177 -11.70 -16.56 34.60
N GLU A 178 -10.89 -17.54 34.18
CA GLU A 178 -9.82 -17.36 33.20
C GLU A 178 -10.36 -16.83 31.86
N LYS A 179 -11.43 -17.43 31.34
CA LYS A 179 -12.11 -16.94 30.12
C LYS A 179 -12.64 -15.52 30.27
N MET A 180 -13.22 -15.17 31.42
CA MET A 180 -13.70 -13.81 31.67
C MET A 180 -12.55 -12.80 31.68
N LEU A 181 -11.42 -13.14 32.30
CA LEU A 181 -10.22 -12.30 32.28
C LEU A 181 -9.67 -12.10 30.86
N ASP A 182 -9.66 -13.15 30.04
CA ASP A 182 -9.22 -13.05 28.65
C ASP A 182 -10.16 -12.18 27.81
N ARG A 183 -11.47 -12.32 27.97
CA ARG A 183 -12.47 -11.44 27.34
C ARG A 183 -12.32 -9.99 27.80
N GLN A 184 -12.05 -9.75 29.08
CA GLN A 184 -11.81 -8.42 29.61
C GLN A 184 -10.54 -7.78 28.98
N LYS A 185 -9.46 -8.55 28.83
CA LYS A 185 -8.23 -8.08 28.17
C LYS A 185 -8.48 -7.74 26.70
N GLU A 186 -9.22 -8.59 26.00
CA GLU A 186 -9.57 -8.34 24.60
C GLU A 186 -10.45 -7.10 24.45
N LEU A 187 -11.45 -6.93 25.34
CA LEU A 187 -12.26 -5.73 25.40
C LEU A 187 -11.42 -4.47 25.64
N GLN A 188 -10.46 -4.52 26.56
CA GLN A 188 -9.55 -3.41 26.81
C GLN A 188 -8.76 -3.04 25.53
N LYS A 189 -8.23 -4.04 24.83
CA LYS A 189 -7.51 -3.85 23.56
C LYS A 189 -8.41 -3.24 22.47
N GLN A 190 -9.66 -3.68 22.36
CA GLN A 190 -10.63 -3.13 21.41
C GLN A 190 -10.95 -1.66 21.69
N ILE A 191 -11.12 -1.30 22.98
CA ILE A 191 -11.36 0.09 23.38
C ILE A 191 -10.12 0.95 23.08
N ASP A 192 -8.93 0.45 23.38
CA ASP A 192 -7.68 1.17 23.10
C ASP A 192 -7.49 1.39 21.59
N GLN A 193 -7.79 0.39 20.76
CA GLN A 193 -7.77 0.52 19.30
C GLN A 193 -8.81 1.54 18.81
N ALA A 194 -10.07 1.44 19.27
CA ALA A 194 -11.12 2.38 18.87
C ALA A 194 -10.77 3.82 19.27
N LYS A 195 -10.07 4.02 20.39
CA LYS A 195 -9.56 5.33 20.80
C LYS A 195 -8.47 5.84 19.86
N GLN A 196 -7.55 4.98 19.42
CA GLN A 196 -6.52 5.34 18.45
C GLN A 196 -7.14 5.71 17.10
N ASP A 197 -8.02 4.86 16.57
CA ASP A 197 -8.73 5.09 15.30
C ASP A 197 -9.51 6.42 15.33
N PHE A 198 -10.15 6.73 16.46
CA PHE A 198 -10.86 8.00 16.65
C PHE A 198 -9.93 9.21 16.69
N GLN A 199 -8.76 9.11 17.34
CA GLN A 199 -7.77 10.18 17.36
C GLN A 199 -7.16 10.42 15.97
N GLU A 200 -6.88 9.37 15.21
CA GLU A 200 -6.40 9.49 13.83
C GLU A 200 -7.46 10.11 12.93
N ASN A 201 -8.73 9.72 13.07
CA ASN A 201 -9.82 10.31 12.30
C ASN A 201 -9.96 11.82 12.54
N LEU A 202 -9.76 12.29 13.78
CA LEU A 202 -9.76 13.71 14.13
C LEU A 202 -8.56 14.49 13.59
N GLN A 203 -7.41 13.84 13.37
CA GLN A 203 -6.22 14.49 12.81
C GLN A 203 -6.28 14.58 11.28
N ASN A 204 -6.99 13.65 10.65
CA ASN A 204 -7.15 13.59 9.21
C ASN A 204 -8.32 14.46 8.70
N GLN A 205 -9.23 14.90 9.58
CA GLN A 205 -10.25 15.92 9.29
C GLN A 205 -9.66 17.34 9.28
#